data_AF-A0A133U9R4-F1
#
_entry.id   AF-A0A133U9R4-F1
#
_cell.length_a   1.000
_cell.length_b   1.000
_cell.length_c   1.000
_cell.angle_alpha   90.00
_cell.angle_beta   90.00
_cell.angle_gamma   90.00
#
_symmetry.space_group_name_H-M   'P 1'
#
loop_
_entity.id
_entity.type
_entity.pdbx_description
1 polymer ?
#
loop_
_entity_poly.entity_id
_entity_poly.type
_entity_poly.pdbx_seq_one_letter_code
_entity_poly.pdbx_strand_id
1 'polypeptide(L)'
;MKILSIRKLFSSDHSSTNYHFVSTETLSKEERESVNSLTTQARVRNDQISLTYDGEWSDLGREREREFLNYFDIEVKEDYDWWSFTVIFRNDTKIAEKISDFATEGGEAYLEVDVRNEDTVLFFSGALLNYSACHPDDPFDLMAEIAIDMREEIIKGRYAGLEVLKTYCEENKVTDPAGEKHTYSSERLVQILTPI
;
A
#
# COMPACT_ATOMS: atom_id res chain seq x y z
N MET A 1 -0.86 -33.89 -40.00
CA MET A 1 -0.48 -32.92 -38.95
C MET A 1 -1.05 -33.42 -37.62
N LYS A 2 -0.20 -33.70 -36.63
CA LYS A 2 -0.61 -34.25 -35.32
C LYS A 2 -0.37 -33.17 -34.26
N ILE A 3 -1.43 -32.73 -33.58
CA ILE A 3 -1.33 -31.87 -32.39
C ILE A 3 -0.92 -32.78 -31.23
N LEU A 4 0.20 -32.49 -30.57
CA LEU A 4 0.80 -33.36 -29.55
C LEU A 4 0.31 -33.07 -28.12
N SER A 5 -0.20 -31.86 -27.84
CA SER A 5 -0.98 -31.59 -26.63
C SER A 5 -1.69 -30.23 -26.76
N ILE A 6 -2.91 -30.13 -26.25
CA ILE A 6 -3.55 -28.85 -25.95
C ILE A 6 -3.50 -28.71 -24.43
N ARG A 7 -2.68 -27.79 -23.91
CA ARG A 7 -2.80 -27.37 -22.50
C ARG A 7 -4.06 -26.51 -22.41
N LYS A 8 -5.11 -27.03 -21.79
CA LYS A 8 -6.17 -26.19 -21.23
C LYS A 8 -5.57 -25.48 -20.02
N LEU A 9 -4.95 -24.32 -20.24
CA LEU A 9 -4.77 -23.37 -19.17
C LEU A 9 -6.16 -22.82 -18.88
N PHE A 10 -6.70 -23.13 -17.70
CA PHE A 10 -7.80 -22.36 -17.17
C PHE A 10 -7.21 -20.98 -16.85
N SER A 11 -7.55 -19.95 -17.62
CA SER A 11 -7.49 -18.59 -17.09
C SER A 11 -8.73 -18.46 -16.24
N SER A 12 -8.63 -18.87 -14.98
CA SER A 12 -9.55 -18.31 -14.03
C SER A 12 -9.07 -16.88 -13.81
N ASP A 13 -9.81 -15.94 -14.40
CA ASP A 13 -9.86 -14.55 -13.96
C ASP A 13 -10.43 -14.58 -12.53
N HIS A 14 -9.58 -14.96 -11.58
CA HIS A 14 -9.92 -14.89 -10.18
C HIS A 14 -9.62 -13.47 -9.77
N SER A 15 -10.65 -12.65 -9.85
CA SER A 15 -10.82 -11.43 -9.09
C SER A 15 -10.51 -11.70 -7.63
N SER A 16 -9.27 -11.45 -7.21
CA SER A 16 -8.88 -11.56 -5.82
C SER A 16 -8.43 -10.21 -5.34
N THR A 17 -8.91 -9.82 -4.17
CA THR A 17 -8.40 -8.65 -3.48
C THR A 17 -7.52 -9.14 -2.33
N ASN A 18 -6.28 -8.67 -2.31
CA ASN A 18 -5.28 -9.07 -1.35
C ASN A 18 -4.91 -7.88 -0.46
N TYR A 19 -4.81 -8.13 0.83
CA TYR A 19 -4.45 -7.15 1.84
C TYR A 19 -3.22 -7.62 2.61
N HIS A 20 -2.31 -6.70 2.86
CA HIS A 20 -1.17 -6.92 3.72
C HIS A 20 -1.06 -5.76 4.70
N PHE A 21 -1.21 -6.05 5.98
CA PHE A 21 -1.13 -5.06 7.05
C PHE A 21 0.15 -5.26 7.84
N VAL A 22 0.84 -4.15 8.14
CA VAL A 22 2.12 -4.14 8.86
C VAL A 22 2.11 -3.05 9.93
N SER A 23 2.60 -3.38 11.12
CA SER A 23 2.84 -2.43 12.20
C SER A 23 4.34 -2.16 12.29
N THR A 24 4.69 -0.91 12.57
CA THR A 24 6.09 -0.52 12.79
C THR A 24 6.63 -0.98 14.14
N GLU A 25 5.73 -1.34 15.06
CA GLU A 25 6.05 -1.88 16.38
C GLU A 25 5.50 -3.31 16.53
N THR A 26 6.11 -4.09 17.42
CA THR A 26 5.60 -5.43 17.71
C THR A 26 4.29 -5.35 18.47
N LEU A 27 3.24 -5.97 17.92
CA LEU A 27 1.95 -6.06 18.60
C LEU A 27 2.03 -6.87 19.89
N SER A 28 1.39 -6.35 20.95
CA SER A 28 1.22 -7.05 22.22
C SER A 28 0.43 -8.34 22.05
N LYS A 29 0.37 -9.15 23.11
CA LYS A 29 -0.40 -10.40 23.05
C LYS A 29 -1.89 -10.11 22.91
N GLU A 30 -2.38 -9.13 23.66
CA GLU A 30 -3.76 -8.68 23.70
C GLU A 30 -4.19 -8.10 22.34
N GLU A 31 -3.35 -7.26 21.72
CA GLU A 31 -3.62 -6.72 20.37
C GLU A 31 -3.68 -7.82 19.32
N ARG A 32 -2.75 -8.78 19.37
CA ARG A 32 -2.78 -9.94 18.47
C ARG A 32 -4.05 -10.77 18.64
N GLU A 33 -4.49 -11.00 19.88
CA GLU A 33 -5.75 -11.71 20.15
C GLU A 33 -6.96 -10.93 19.59
N SER A 34 -6.99 -9.61 19.78
CA SER A 34 -8.02 -8.73 19.21
C SER A 34 -8.06 -8.80 17.69
N VAL A 35 -6.93 -8.61 17.00
CA VAL A 35 -6.84 -8.69 15.53
C VAL A 35 -7.24 -10.09 15.04
N ASN A 36 -6.77 -11.15 15.70
CA ASN A 36 -7.11 -12.54 15.34
C ASN A 36 -8.60 -12.86 15.54
N SER A 37 -9.34 -12.06 16.33
CA SER A 37 -10.79 -12.18 16.46
C SER A 37 -11.56 -11.53 15.31
N LEU A 38 -10.94 -10.56 14.61
CA LEU A 38 -11.54 -9.85 13.48
C LEU A 38 -11.64 -10.72 12.22
N THR A 39 -10.88 -11.82 12.15
CA THR A 39 -10.83 -12.68 10.96
C THR A 39 -10.56 -14.15 11.30
N THR A 40 -11.15 -15.04 10.51
CA THR A 40 -10.87 -16.48 10.55
C THR A 40 -9.89 -16.91 9.45
N GLN A 41 -9.59 -16.05 8.49
CA GLN A 41 -8.78 -16.40 7.30
C GLN A 41 -7.28 -16.48 7.61
N ALA A 42 -6.79 -15.62 8.50
CA ALA A 42 -5.38 -15.54 8.82
C ALA A 42 -5.14 -15.34 10.31
N ARG A 43 -3.85 -15.42 10.67
CA ARG A 43 -3.35 -15.12 12.01
C ARG A 43 -2.21 -14.14 11.90
N VAL A 44 -2.17 -13.18 12.84
CA VAL A 44 -1.05 -12.25 12.95
C VAL A 44 0.24 -13.03 13.18
N ARG A 45 1.26 -12.71 12.40
CA ARG A 45 2.63 -13.21 12.53
C ARG A 45 3.51 -12.04 12.95
N ASN A 46 3.91 -12.02 14.22
CA ASN A 46 4.63 -10.90 14.84
C ASN A 46 3.83 -9.58 14.76
N ASP A 47 4.12 -8.76 13.76
CA ASP A 47 3.68 -7.40 13.48
C ASP A 47 2.91 -7.28 12.15
N GLN A 48 2.65 -8.40 11.47
CA GLN A 48 1.99 -8.40 10.17
C GLN A 48 0.88 -9.45 10.02
N ILE A 49 -0.07 -9.18 9.12
CA ILE A 49 -1.10 -10.12 8.70
C ILE A 49 -1.44 -9.91 7.23
N SER A 50 -1.65 -11.00 6.50
CA SER A 50 -2.12 -10.97 5.11
C SER A 50 -3.48 -11.65 4.99
N LEU A 51 -4.38 -11.06 4.21
CA LEU A 51 -5.72 -11.57 3.91
C LEU A 51 -5.92 -11.65 2.40
N THR A 52 -6.60 -12.69 1.95
CA THR A 52 -6.93 -12.89 0.54
C THR A 52 -8.42 -13.17 0.45
N TYR A 53 -9.11 -12.40 -0.39
CA TYR A 53 -10.52 -12.56 -0.66
C TYR A 53 -10.71 -12.97 -2.12
N ASP A 54 -11.29 -14.15 -2.33
CA ASP A 54 -11.58 -14.68 -3.66
C ASP A 54 -12.98 -14.24 -4.12
N GLY A 55 -13.04 -13.54 -5.26
CA GLY A 55 -14.25 -13.18 -5.99
C GLY A 55 -14.54 -11.68 -6.04
N GLU A 56 -15.10 -11.24 -7.18
CA GLU A 56 -15.42 -9.86 -7.60
C GLU A 56 -16.30 -9.04 -6.62
N TRP A 57 -16.84 -9.69 -5.59
CA TRP A 57 -17.71 -9.08 -4.57
C TRP A 57 -17.30 -9.43 -3.13
N SER A 58 -16.19 -10.14 -2.97
CA SER A 58 -15.63 -10.48 -1.66
C SER A 58 -14.52 -9.48 -1.38
N ASP A 59 -14.82 -8.52 -0.51
CA ASP A 59 -13.83 -7.56 -0.03
C ASP A 59 -13.90 -7.49 1.50
N LEU A 60 -12.79 -7.11 2.14
CA LEU A 60 -12.72 -6.82 3.57
C LEU A 60 -13.79 -5.80 3.97
N GLY A 61 -14.03 -4.83 3.07
CA GLY A 61 -14.97 -3.74 3.26
C GLY A 61 -14.42 -2.68 4.20
N ARG A 62 -14.71 -1.41 3.89
CA ARG A 62 -14.11 -0.24 4.57
C ARG A 62 -14.28 -0.22 6.09
N GLU A 63 -15.38 -0.76 6.63
CA GLU A 63 -15.59 -0.77 8.08
C GLU A 63 -14.62 -1.71 8.79
N ARG A 64 -14.43 -2.93 8.26
CA ARG A 64 -13.49 -3.90 8.86
C ARG A 64 -12.05 -3.53 8.56
N GLU A 65 -11.76 -3.03 7.38
CA GLU A 65 -10.45 -2.45 7.02
C GLU A 65 -9.99 -1.43 8.07
N ARG A 66 -10.88 -0.53 8.47
CA ARG A 66 -10.63 0.44 9.56
C ARG A 66 -10.36 -0.23 10.91
N GLU A 67 -10.99 -1.36 11.21
CA GLU A 67 -10.71 -2.10 12.44
C GLU A 67 -9.28 -2.65 12.46
N PHE A 68 -8.77 -3.13 11.32
CA PHE A 68 -7.35 -3.52 11.19
C PHE A 68 -6.44 -2.31 11.31
N LEU A 69 -6.76 -1.21 10.65
CA LEU A 69 -6.02 0.06 10.74
C LEU A 69 -6.08 0.74 12.11
N ASN A 70 -6.71 0.16 13.14
CA ASN A 70 -6.54 0.56 14.54
C ASN A 70 -5.29 -0.07 15.20
N TYR A 71 -4.74 -1.13 14.60
CA TYR A 71 -3.60 -1.88 15.14
C TYR A 71 -2.36 -1.81 14.23
N PHE A 72 -2.56 -1.65 12.92
CA PHE A 72 -1.46 -1.58 11.96
C PHE A 72 -1.21 -0.14 11.53
N ASP A 73 0.03 0.15 11.14
CA ASP A 73 0.44 1.48 10.66
C ASP A 73 0.41 1.56 9.14
N ILE A 74 0.53 0.42 8.47
CA ILE A 74 0.61 0.31 7.03
C ILE A 74 -0.39 -0.73 6.55
N GLU A 75 -1.03 -0.42 5.43
CA GLU A 75 -1.80 -1.37 4.63
C GLU A 75 -1.28 -1.29 3.21
N VAL A 76 -1.08 -2.44 2.58
CA VAL A 76 -0.89 -2.57 1.14
C VAL A 76 -2.04 -3.41 0.61
N LYS A 77 -2.67 -2.91 -0.45
CA LYS A 77 -3.80 -3.56 -1.12
C LYS A 77 -3.45 -3.79 -2.58
N GLU A 78 -3.73 -4.99 -3.07
CA GLU A 78 -3.75 -5.30 -4.49
C GLU A 78 -5.16 -5.73 -4.88
N ASP A 79 -5.67 -5.11 -5.95
CA ASP A 79 -6.99 -5.38 -6.51
C ASP A 79 -6.91 -5.36 -8.03
N TYR A 80 -6.87 -6.53 -8.66
CA TYR A 80 -6.74 -6.67 -10.12
C TYR A 80 -5.51 -5.98 -10.71
N ASP A 81 -4.32 -6.28 -10.17
CA ASP A 81 -3.03 -5.65 -10.52
C ASP A 81 -2.95 -4.15 -10.18
N TRP A 82 -3.99 -3.56 -9.56
CA TRP A 82 -3.93 -2.20 -9.03
C TRP A 82 -3.45 -2.22 -7.60
N TRP A 83 -2.34 -1.53 -7.37
CA TRP A 83 -1.69 -1.43 -6.08
C TRP A 83 -2.05 -0.14 -5.38
N SER A 84 -2.32 -0.22 -4.09
CA SER A 84 -2.63 0.91 -3.21
C SER A 84 -1.96 0.69 -1.86
N PHE A 85 -1.72 1.76 -1.12
CA PHE A 85 -1.29 1.63 0.26
C PHE A 85 -1.84 2.75 1.14
N THR A 86 -1.98 2.45 2.43
CA THR A 86 -2.37 3.38 3.49
C THR A 86 -1.22 3.50 4.49
N VAL A 87 -0.91 4.72 4.92
CA VAL A 87 0.07 5.01 5.99
C VAL A 87 -0.62 5.79 7.11
N ILE A 88 -0.50 5.28 8.33
CA ILE A 88 -1.06 5.88 9.54
C ILE A 88 0.05 6.53 10.37
N PHE A 89 -0.17 7.80 10.73
CA PHE A 89 0.65 8.55 11.66
C PHE A 89 -0.13 8.73 12.96
N ARG A 90 0.16 7.85 13.93
CA ARG A 90 -0.55 7.78 15.21
C ARG A 90 -0.37 9.04 16.04
N ASN A 91 -1.48 9.62 16.51
CA ASN A 91 -1.51 10.81 17.37
C ASN A 91 -0.69 12.01 16.83
N ASP A 92 -0.56 12.13 15.50
CA ASP A 92 0.20 13.20 14.86
C ASP A 92 -0.60 13.89 13.75
N THR A 93 -1.55 14.73 14.16
CA THR A 93 -2.34 15.57 13.26
C THR A 93 -1.53 16.68 12.58
N LYS A 94 -0.34 17.01 13.11
CA LYS A 94 0.53 18.05 12.52
C LYS A 94 1.18 17.58 11.24
N ILE A 95 1.31 16.27 11.03
CA ILE A 95 1.78 15.71 9.77
C ILE A 95 0.80 16.05 8.64
N ALA A 96 -0.52 16.03 8.88
CA ALA A 96 -1.50 16.37 7.86
C ALA A 96 -1.21 17.74 7.23
N GLU A 97 -1.02 18.78 8.05
CA GLU A 97 -0.70 20.13 7.57
C GLU A 97 0.56 20.18 6.69
N LYS A 98 1.54 19.30 6.93
CA LYS A 98 2.79 19.24 6.16
C LYS A 98 2.63 18.52 4.84
N ILE A 99 1.74 17.52 4.76
CA ILE A 99 1.61 16.65 3.60
C ILE A 99 0.36 16.93 2.76
N SER A 100 -0.57 17.77 3.23
CA SER A 100 -1.79 18.12 2.48
C SER A 100 -1.52 18.73 1.11
N ASP A 101 -0.40 19.44 0.93
CA ASP A 101 -0.01 20.00 -0.38
C ASP A 101 0.37 18.93 -1.42
N PHE A 102 0.55 17.68 -0.99
CA PHE A 102 0.79 16.54 -1.88
C PHE A 102 -0.48 15.79 -2.26
N ALA A 103 -1.63 16.09 -1.65
CA ALA A 103 -2.89 15.51 -2.06
C ALA A 103 -3.23 15.91 -3.50
N THR A 104 -3.81 14.99 -4.26
CA THR A 104 -4.13 15.19 -5.68
C THR A 104 -5.62 15.05 -5.93
N GLU A 105 -6.09 15.59 -7.05
CA GLU A 105 -7.47 15.38 -7.48
C GLU A 105 -7.70 13.93 -7.90
N GLY A 106 -8.95 13.45 -7.73
CA GLY A 106 -9.31 12.06 -8.03
C GLY A 106 -9.15 11.70 -9.51
N GLY A 107 -8.66 10.48 -9.77
CA GLY A 107 -8.42 9.91 -11.09
C GLY A 107 -8.20 8.40 -10.98
N GLU A 108 -7.51 7.80 -11.96
CA GLU A 108 -7.10 6.38 -11.88
C GLU A 108 -6.06 6.14 -10.78
N ALA A 109 -5.21 7.14 -10.51
CA ALA A 109 -4.31 7.20 -9.37
C ALA A 109 -4.57 8.49 -8.57
N TYR A 110 -4.48 8.45 -7.24
CA TYR A 110 -4.56 9.65 -6.42
C TYR A 110 -3.90 9.50 -5.04
N LEU A 111 -3.55 10.65 -4.45
CA LEU A 111 -3.13 10.79 -3.07
C LEU A 111 -4.19 11.53 -2.26
N GLU A 112 -4.60 10.95 -1.14
CA GLU A 112 -5.53 11.54 -0.18
C GLU A 112 -4.88 11.64 1.20
N VAL A 113 -5.14 12.75 1.88
CA VAL A 113 -4.71 12.98 3.28
C VAL A 113 -5.95 13.26 4.11
N ASP A 114 -6.16 12.45 5.14
CA ASP A 114 -7.30 12.53 6.04
C ASP A 114 -6.83 12.58 7.51
N VAL A 115 -7.67 13.07 8.42
CA VAL A 115 -7.42 13.08 9.87
C VAL A 115 -8.55 12.35 10.58
N ARG A 116 -8.21 11.28 11.31
CA ARG A 116 -9.18 10.41 11.99
C ARG A 116 -8.75 10.17 13.43
N ASN A 117 -9.57 10.56 14.40
CA ASN A 117 -9.32 10.29 15.83
C ASN A 117 -7.89 10.65 16.29
N GLU A 118 -7.40 11.83 15.91
CA GLU A 118 -6.03 12.33 16.19
C GLU A 118 -4.90 11.69 15.35
N ASP A 119 -5.21 10.71 14.50
CA ASP A 119 -4.27 10.13 13.55
C ASP A 119 -4.33 10.87 12.21
N THR A 120 -3.17 11.08 11.57
CA THR A 120 -3.12 11.44 10.15
C THR A 120 -3.08 10.16 9.31
N VAL A 121 -3.89 10.10 8.26
CA VAL A 121 -3.96 8.99 7.30
C VAL A 121 -3.54 9.51 5.94
N LEU A 122 -2.46 8.97 5.38
CA LEU A 122 -2.07 9.14 3.99
C LEU A 122 -2.54 7.91 3.22
N PHE A 123 -3.32 8.11 2.16
CA PHE A 123 -3.79 7.05 1.29
C PHE A 123 -3.30 7.30 -0.14
N PHE A 124 -2.60 6.31 -0.69
CA PHE A 124 -2.24 6.26 -2.10
C PHE A 124 -3.05 5.18 -2.80
N SER A 125 -3.75 5.56 -3.85
CA SER A 125 -4.57 4.66 -4.65
C SER A 125 -4.06 4.57 -6.08
N GLY A 126 -4.08 3.36 -6.62
CA GLY A 126 -4.09 3.12 -8.07
C GLY A 126 -2.72 3.19 -8.73
N ALA A 127 -1.88 2.18 -8.51
CA ALA A 127 -0.62 2.01 -9.21
C ALA A 127 -0.52 0.72 -10.01
N LEU A 128 0.19 0.78 -11.14
CA LEU A 128 0.71 -0.41 -11.82
C LEU A 128 2.18 -0.60 -11.46
N LEU A 129 2.57 -1.84 -11.18
CA LEU A 129 3.94 -2.19 -10.83
C LEU A 129 4.68 -2.87 -11.98
N ASN A 130 5.95 -2.51 -12.13
CA ASN A 130 6.92 -3.27 -12.91
C ASN A 130 7.39 -4.47 -12.07
N TYR A 131 6.65 -5.58 -12.15
CA TYR A 131 6.96 -6.81 -11.40
C TYR A 131 8.38 -7.34 -11.61
N SER A 132 9.01 -7.05 -12.76
CA SER A 132 10.41 -7.46 -12.99
C SER A 132 11.40 -6.65 -12.14
N ALA A 133 11.08 -5.39 -11.83
CA ALA A 133 11.85 -4.54 -10.94
C ALA A 133 11.61 -4.84 -9.46
N CYS A 134 10.48 -5.48 -9.12
CA CYS A 134 10.22 -5.96 -7.75
C CYS A 134 11.08 -7.19 -7.40
N HIS A 135 11.42 -8.05 -8.36
CA HIS A 135 12.19 -9.28 -8.09
C HIS A 135 13.62 -8.95 -7.60
N PRO A 136 14.13 -9.64 -6.55
CA PRO A 136 13.65 -10.90 -5.96
C PRO A 136 12.59 -10.76 -4.86
N ASP A 137 12.18 -9.54 -4.53
CA ASP A 137 11.29 -9.26 -3.41
C ASP A 137 9.83 -9.58 -3.78
N ASP A 138 9.05 -9.97 -2.78
CA ASP A 138 7.60 -10.07 -2.94
C ASP A 138 7.02 -8.66 -3.07
N PRO A 139 6.14 -8.38 -4.05
CA PRO A 139 5.59 -7.04 -4.25
C PRO A 139 4.87 -6.48 -3.02
N PHE A 140 4.22 -7.30 -2.19
CA PHE A 140 3.60 -6.83 -0.95
C PHE A 140 4.65 -6.39 0.07
N ASP A 141 5.67 -7.22 0.29
CA ASP A 141 6.75 -6.91 1.23
C ASP A 141 7.48 -5.63 0.79
N LEU A 142 7.76 -5.49 -0.51
CA LEU A 142 8.44 -4.33 -1.07
C LEU A 142 7.60 -3.05 -0.95
N MET A 143 6.30 -3.11 -1.27
CA MET A 143 5.39 -1.97 -1.11
C MET A 143 5.23 -1.57 0.36
N ALA A 144 5.18 -2.54 1.27
CA ALA A 144 5.13 -2.27 2.70
C ALA A 144 6.42 -1.62 3.19
N GLU A 145 7.59 -2.11 2.77
CA GLU A 145 8.89 -1.51 3.08
C GLU A 145 8.96 -0.05 2.60
N ILE A 146 8.56 0.22 1.35
CA ILE A 146 8.50 1.58 0.79
C ILE A 146 7.58 2.47 1.64
N ALA A 147 6.41 1.97 2.03
CA ALA A 147 5.46 2.73 2.84
C ALA A 147 5.99 3.01 4.26
N ILE A 148 6.69 2.04 4.88
CA ILE A 148 7.36 2.21 6.18
C ILE A 148 8.47 3.27 6.08
N ASP A 149 9.34 3.17 5.09
CA ASP A 149 10.43 4.13 4.93
C ASP A 149 9.91 5.52 4.56
N MET A 150 8.88 5.60 3.72
CA MET A 150 8.19 6.86 3.43
C MET A 150 7.61 7.49 4.69
N ARG A 151 6.96 6.71 5.56
CA ARG A 151 6.46 7.19 6.85
C ARG A 151 7.58 7.81 7.69
N GLU A 152 8.70 7.11 7.83
CA GLU A 152 9.87 7.58 8.58
C GLU A 152 10.55 8.81 7.95
N GLU A 153 10.52 8.91 6.63
CA GLU A 153 11.01 10.06 5.88
C GLU A 153 10.15 11.30 6.10
N ILE A 154 8.82 11.15 6.01
CA ILE A 154 7.84 12.21 6.27
C ILE A 154 7.96 12.74 7.70
N ILE A 155 8.09 11.85 8.70
CA ILE A 155 8.31 12.25 10.10
C ILE A 155 9.58 13.12 10.24
N LYS A 156 10.63 12.80 9.48
CA LYS A 156 11.89 13.55 9.43
C LYS A 156 11.84 14.79 8.53
N GLY A 157 10.68 15.10 7.92
CA GLY A 157 10.49 16.23 7.03
C GLY A 157 11.17 16.07 5.67
N ARG A 158 11.26 14.83 5.16
CA ARG A 158 11.75 14.50 3.81
C ARG A 158 10.56 13.99 3.00
N TYR A 159 10.32 14.59 1.84
CA TYR A 159 9.10 14.38 1.05
C TYR A 159 9.35 13.90 -0.38
N ALA A 160 10.60 13.61 -0.73
CA ALA A 160 11.00 13.06 -2.03
C ALA A 160 10.09 11.91 -2.53
N GLY A 161 9.71 10.96 -1.65
CA GLY A 161 8.77 9.90 -2.01
C GLY A 161 7.37 10.40 -2.38
N LEU A 162 6.85 11.40 -1.65
CA LEU A 162 5.58 12.04 -1.96
C LEU A 162 5.63 12.85 -3.26
N GLU A 163 6.77 13.47 -3.58
CA GLU A 163 6.95 14.15 -4.87
C GLU A 163 6.84 13.19 -6.05
N VAL A 164 7.44 12.00 -5.93
CA VAL A 164 7.33 10.94 -6.96
C VAL A 164 5.87 10.51 -7.13
N LEU A 165 5.16 10.24 -6.02
CA LEU A 165 3.75 9.83 -6.08
C LEU A 165 2.85 10.93 -6.61
N LYS A 166 3.07 12.19 -6.21
CA LYS A 166 2.31 13.33 -6.73
C LYS A 166 2.48 13.46 -8.24
N THR A 167 3.72 13.40 -8.72
CA THR A 167 4.02 13.44 -10.17
C THR A 167 3.37 12.28 -10.91
N TYR A 168 3.39 11.09 -10.31
CA TYR A 168 2.71 9.92 -10.84
C TYR A 168 1.20 10.14 -10.96
N CYS A 169 0.54 10.63 -9.90
CA CYS A 169 -0.90 10.89 -9.90
C CYS A 169 -1.32 12.03 -10.86
N GLU A 170 -0.58 13.14 -10.90
CA GLU A 170 -0.98 14.33 -11.68
C GLU A 170 -0.57 14.24 -13.16
N GLU A 171 0.59 13.64 -13.44
CA GLU A 171 1.17 13.62 -14.79
C GLU A 171 1.19 12.24 -15.45
N ASN A 172 0.85 11.17 -14.71
CA ASN A 172 1.04 9.79 -15.13
C ASN A 172 2.48 9.53 -15.63
N LYS A 173 3.45 9.99 -14.83
CA LYS A 173 4.89 9.84 -15.10
C LYS A 173 5.62 9.38 -13.86
N VAL A 174 6.69 8.65 -14.09
CA VAL A 174 7.61 8.20 -13.04
C VAL A 174 8.94 8.91 -13.28
N THR A 175 9.25 9.90 -12.45
CA THR A 175 10.47 10.70 -12.54
C THR A 175 11.07 10.90 -11.16
N ASP A 176 12.37 11.15 -11.12
CA ASP A 176 13.07 11.52 -9.90
C ASP A 176 12.47 12.79 -9.27
N PRO A 177 12.50 12.89 -7.92
CA PRO A 177 11.99 14.05 -7.19
C PRO A 177 12.75 15.34 -7.55
N ALA A 178 12.03 16.46 -7.59
CA ALA A 178 12.56 17.72 -8.10
C ALA A 178 13.16 18.56 -6.96
N GLY A 179 14.46 18.43 -6.73
CA GLY A 179 15.21 19.32 -5.83
C GLY A 179 15.31 18.87 -4.38
N GLU A 180 14.62 17.80 -3.99
CA GLU A 180 14.94 17.06 -2.77
C GLU A 180 16.09 16.05 -2.98
N LYS A 181 16.77 15.70 -1.89
CA LYS A 181 17.71 14.57 -1.94
C LYS A 181 16.91 13.30 -2.09
N HIS A 182 17.37 12.43 -2.99
CA HIS A 182 16.85 11.07 -3.10
C HIS A 182 16.81 10.40 -1.73
N THR A 183 15.64 9.84 -1.44
CA THR A 183 15.38 8.99 -0.30
C THR A 183 15.15 7.56 -0.77
N TYR A 184 15.15 6.60 0.16
CA TYR A 184 14.99 5.20 -0.21
C TYR A 184 13.63 4.98 -0.89
N SER A 185 12.56 5.52 -0.30
CA SER A 185 11.22 5.40 -0.88
C SER A 185 11.16 5.99 -2.29
N SER A 186 11.76 7.16 -2.52
CA SER A 186 11.76 7.81 -3.84
C SER A 186 12.49 6.97 -4.90
N GLU A 187 13.68 6.43 -4.58
CA GLU A 187 14.46 5.63 -5.52
C GLU A 187 13.74 4.33 -5.88
N ARG A 188 13.10 3.70 -4.90
CA ARG A 188 12.33 2.47 -5.11
C ARG A 188 11.07 2.72 -5.92
N LEU A 189 10.29 3.75 -5.61
CA LEU A 189 9.11 4.11 -6.38
C LEU A 189 9.44 4.39 -7.84
N VAL A 190 10.54 5.08 -8.12
CA VAL A 190 11.00 5.33 -9.50
C VAL A 190 11.32 4.03 -10.26
N GLN A 191 11.80 2.99 -9.57
CA GLN A 191 12.10 1.70 -10.18
C GLN A 191 10.85 0.86 -10.44
N ILE A 192 9.89 0.88 -9.52
CA ILE A 192 8.78 -0.08 -9.53
C ILE A 192 7.49 0.46 -10.14
N LEU A 193 7.25 1.77 -10.13
CA LEU A 193 6.02 2.31 -10.71
C LEU A 193 6.06 2.26 -12.24
N THR A 194 4.92 2.00 -12.85
CA THR A 194 4.72 2.06 -14.30
C THR A 194 3.57 3.01 -14.60
N PRO A 195 3.72 3.96 -15.55
CA PRO A 195 2.60 4.79 -16.02
C PRO A 195 1.40 3.94 -16.45
N ILE A 196 0.20 4.42 -16.14
CA ILE A 196 -1.10 3.82 -16.45
C ILE A 196 -1.42 3.98 -17.95
#